data_AF-A0A2P4SWK1-F1
#
_entry.id   AF-A0A2P4SWK1-F1
#
_cell.length_a   1.000
_cell.length_b   1.000
_cell.length_c   1.000
_cell.angle_alpha   90.00
_cell.angle_beta   90.00
_cell.angle_gamma   90.00
#
_symmetry.space_group_name_H-M   'P 1'
#
loop_
_entity.id
_entity.type
_entity.pdbx_description
1 polymer ?
#
loop_
_entity_poly.entity_id
_entity_poly.type
_entity_poly.pdbx_seq_one_letter_code
_entity_poly.pdbx_strand_id
1 'polypeptide(L)'
;MSRAPLCPVVQQLRPVSVAPRPEPAELREAAHCLVVDADGRRIPFGALFRRQKAVVVFVRNFLCYTCKEYVEDLAKVPRSYLQEANVRLIVIGQSSYHHIK
;
A
#
# COMPACT_ATOMS: atom_id res chain seq x y z
N MET A 1 18.06 35.62 27.17
CA MET A 1 17.81 35.62 25.71
C MET A 1 17.42 34.20 25.32
N SER A 2 16.14 33.98 25.01
CA SER A 2 15.55 32.64 24.81
C SER A 2 15.87 32.10 23.41
N ARG A 3 16.42 30.88 23.33
CA ARG A 3 16.62 30.14 22.06
C ARG A 3 15.28 29.60 21.60
N ALA A 4 14.86 29.97 20.39
CA ALA A 4 13.70 29.37 19.74
C ALA A 4 13.90 27.86 19.53
N PRO A 5 12.85 27.04 19.72
CA PRO A 5 12.94 25.59 19.54
C PRO A 5 13.09 25.26 18.04
N LEU A 6 14.00 24.34 17.74
CA LEU A 6 14.21 23.83 16.38
C LEU A 6 13.02 22.95 15.99
N CYS A 7 12.23 23.38 15.02
CA CYS A 7 11.24 22.53 14.35
C CYS A 7 11.96 21.32 13.73
N PRO A 8 11.58 20.07 14.06
CA PRO A 8 12.17 18.91 13.41
C PRO A 8 11.59 18.77 12.00
N VAL A 9 12.44 19.06 11.02
CA VAL A 9 12.52 18.44 9.70
C VAL A 9 11.19 18.25 8.95
N VAL A 10 10.76 19.29 8.22
CA VAL A 10 10.04 19.10 6.95
C VAL A 10 11.05 19.20 5.82
N GLN A 11 11.79 18.11 5.57
CA GLN A 11 12.65 18.06 4.39
C GLN A 11 11.78 17.73 3.18
N GLN A 12 11.47 18.76 2.39
CA GLN A 12 10.86 18.59 1.08
C GLN A 12 11.80 17.72 0.23
N LEU A 13 11.36 16.50 -0.09
CA LEU A 13 12.11 15.58 -0.94
C LEU A 13 12.28 16.23 -2.31
N ARG A 14 13.52 16.29 -2.80
CA ARG A 14 13.85 16.80 -4.15
C ARG A 14 13.05 16.01 -5.20
N PRO A 15 12.71 16.61 -6.35
CA PRO A 15 12.10 15.85 -7.44
C PRO A 15 13.01 14.70 -7.83
N VAL A 16 12.57 13.47 -7.54
CA VAL A 16 13.24 12.23 -7.92
C VAL A 16 13.28 12.18 -9.45
N SER A 17 14.46 11.93 -10.03
CA SER A 17 14.62 11.82 -11.48
C SER A 17 13.67 10.76 -12.04
N VAL A 18 12.96 11.09 -13.12
CA VAL A 18 11.94 10.25 -13.80
C VAL A 18 12.55 9.06 -14.56
N ALA A 19 13.87 8.83 -14.47
CA ALA A 19 14.49 7.64 -15.03
C ALA A 19 13.87 6.39 -14.37
N PRO A 20 13.46 5.37 -15.15
CA PRO A 20 12.96 4.12 -14.59
C PRO A 20 14.05 3.54 -13.70
N ARG A 21 13.86 3.58 -12.38
CA ARG A 21 14.70 2.81 -11.46
C ARG A 21 14.50 1.35 -11.87
N PRO A 22 15.58 0.58 -12.11
CA PRO A 22 15.43 -0.83 -12.38
C PRO A 22 14.59 -1.45 -11.26
N GLU A 23 13.55 -2.17 -11.67
CA GLU A 23 12.68 -2.91 -10.75
C GLU A 23 13.57 -3.72 -9.81
N PRO A 24 13.45 -3.54 -8.48
CA PRO A 24 14.21 -4.33 -7.53
C PRO A 24 13.98 -5.82 -7.84
N ALA A 25 15.06 -6.62 -7.86
CA ALA A 25 14.95 -8.05 -8.15
C ALA A 25 13.90 -8.74 -7.25
N GLU A 26 13.82 -8.29 -6.00
CA GLU A 26 12.83 -8.70 -4.99
C GLU A 26 11.38 -8.44 -5.42
N LEU A 27 11.09 -7.30 -6.05
CA LEU A 27 9.73 -6.96 -6.50
C LEU A 27 9.33 -7.81 -7.71
N ARG A 28 10.28 -8.09 -8.60
CA ARG A 28 10.09 -9.03 -9.71
C ARG A 28 9.80 -10.45 -9.21
N GLU A 29 10.56 -10.92 -8.22
CA GLU A 29 10.32 -12.23 -7.60
C GLU A 29 8.97 -12.26 -6.86
N ALA A 30 8.67 -11.23 -6.07
CA ALA A 30 7.41 -11.10 -5.37
C ALA A 30 6.21 -11.06 -6.32
N ALA A 31 6.37 -10.53 -7.54
CA ALA A 31 5.30 -10.48 -8.55
C ALA A 31 4.77 -11.88 -8.93
N HIS A 32 5.58 -12.93 -8.75
CA HIS A 32 5.19 -14.32 -9.00
C HIS A 32 4.47 -14.96 -7.80
N CYS A 33 4.53 -14.39 -6.60
CA CYS A 33 3.81 -14.89 -5.43
C CYS A 33 2.30 -14.83 -5.64
N LEU A 34 1.58 -15.85 -5.16
CA LEU A 34 0.11 -15.88 -5.22
C LEU A 34 -0.47 -15.23 -3.97
N VAL A 35 -1.47 -14.37 -4.18
CA VAL A 35 -2.34 -13.84 -3.12
C VAL A 35 -3.77 -14.32 -3.36
N VAL A 36 -4.61 -14.27 -2.32
CA VAL A 36 -5.98 -14.76 -2.37
C VAL A 36 -6.94 -13.57 -2.24
N ASP A 37 -7.91 -13.45 -3.15
CA ASP A 37 -8.94 -12.42 -3.10
C ASP A 37 -10.11 -12.79 -2.17
N ALA A 38 -11.08 -11.88 -2.02
CA ALA A 38 -12.26 -12.08 -1.17
C ALA A 38 -13.19 -13.23 -1.63
N ASP A 39 -13.04 -13.69 -2.88
CA ASP A 39 -13.76 -14.82 -3.46
C ASP A 39 -12.96 -16.14 -3.36
N GLY A 40 -11.78 -16.10 -2.72
CA GLY A 40 -10.90 -17.27 -2.59
C GLY A 40 -10.06 -17.55 -3.83
N ARG A 41 -10.06 -16.69 -4.85
CA ARG A 41 -9.28 -16.90 -6.07
C ARG A 41 -7.83 -16.55 -5.84
N ARG A 42 -6.94 -17.40 -6.36
CA ARG A 42 -5.49 -17.19 -6.33
C ARG A 42 -5.07 -16.34 -7.51
N ILE A 43 -4.44 -15.20 -7.24
CA ILE A 43 -3.98 -14.25 -8.26
C ILE A 43 -2.49 -13.96 -8.07
N PRO A 44 -1.67 -13.86 -9.13
CA PRO A 44 -0.30 -13.41 -9.02
C PRO A 44 -0.24 -11.98 -8.47
N PHE A 45 0.66 -11.71 -7.53
CA PHE A 45 0.85 -10.40 -6.92
C PHE A 45 1.12 -9.32 -7.98
N GLY A 46 1.89 -9.64 -9.02
CA GLY A 46 2.13 -8.75 -10.16
C GLY A 46 0.86 -8.26 -10.88
N ALA A 47 -0.22 -9.05 -10.85
CA ALA A 47 -1.49 -8.66 -11.44
C ALA A 47 -2.14 -7.44 -10.73
N LEU A 48 -1.74 -7.18 -9.48
CA LEU A 48 -2.25 -6.08 -8.67
C LEU A 48 -1.70 -4.70 -9.05
N PHE A 49 -0.59 -4.63 -9.78
CA PHE A 49 0.02 -3.33 -10.12
C PHE A 49 0.48 -3.22 -11.58
N ARG A 50 0.36 -4.29 -12.38
CA ARG A 50 0.76 -4.27 -13.81
C ARG A 50 -0.05 -3.31 -14.71
N ARG A 51 -1.31 -2.99 -14.37
CA ARG A 51 -2.20 -2.16 -15.20
C ARG A 51 -2.32 -0.72 -14.73
N GLN A 52 -2.17 -0.50 -13.44
CA GLN A 52 -2.31 0.81 -12.82
C GLN A 52 -1.40 0.90 -11.61
N LYS A 53 -1.02 2.13 -11.23
CA LYS A 53 -0.26 2.38 -10.01
C LYS A 53 -1.04 1.83 -8.81
N ALA A 54 -0.34 1.18 -7.89
CA ALA A 54 -0.94 0.61 -6.70
C ALA A 54 -0.16 1.02 -5.45
N VAL A 55 -0.88 1.40 -4.41
CA VAL A 55 -0.40 1.48 -3.04
C VAL A 55 -0.79 0.17 -2.37
N VAL A 56 0.20 -0.66 -2.07
CA VAL A 56 0.00 -1.96 -1.40
C VAL A 56 0.38 -1.82 0.06
N VAL A 57 -0.56 -2.13 0.95
CA VAL A 57 -0.40 -2.08 2.40
C VAL A 57 -0.43 -3.51 2.94
N PHE A 58 0.67 -3.95 3.55
CA PHE A 58 0.71 -5.22 4.27
C PHE A 58 0.35 -5.01 5.73
N VAL A 59 -0.72 -5.66 6.19
CA VAL A 59 -1.11 -5.69 7.61
C VAL A 59 -0.76 -7.05 8.22
N ARG A 60 -0.60 -7.10 9.56
CA ARG A 60 -0.22 -8.34 10.25
C ARG A 60 -1.20 -9.48 9.97
N ASN A 61 -2.48 -9.25 10.21
CA ASN A 61 -3.59 -10.13 9.85
C ASN A 61 -4.93 -9.39 10.00
N PHE A 62 -6.00 -9.90 9.39
CA PHE A 62 -7.33 -9.30 9.47
C PHE A 62 -8.05 -9.52 10.82
N LEU A 63 -7.47 -10.30 11.73
CA LEU A 63 -8.04 -10.62 13.05
C LEU A 63 -7.44 -9.77 14.19
N CYS A 64 -6.55 -8.84 13.87
CA CYS A 64 -5.91 -7.96 14.83
C CYS A 64 -6.68 -6.64 14.96
N TYR A 65 -6.96 -6.23 16.21
CA TYR A 65 -7.66 -4.98 16.52
C TYR A 65 -6.96 -3.75 15.92
N THR A 66 -5.65 -3.63 16.09
CA THR A 66 -4.88 -2.51 15.53
C THR A 66 -4.88 -2.51 14.00
N CYS A 67 -4.88 -3.69 13.35
CA CYS A 67 -4.99 -3.77 11.90
C CYS A 67 -6.37 -3.34 11.42
N LYS A 68 -7.43 -3.67 12.17
CA LYS A 68 -8.78 -3.21 11.88
C LYS A 68 -8.87 -1.68 11.92
N GLU A 69 -8.44 -1.05 13.01
CA GLU A 69 -8.45 0.42 13.14
C GLU A 69 -7.67 1.10 12.02
N TYR A 70 -6.50 0.56 11.69
CA TYR A 70 -5.68 1.09 10.60
C TYR A 70 -6.39 1.01 9.23
N VAL A 71 -7.07 -0.10 8.94
CA VAL A 71 -7.85 -0.26 7.70
C VAL A 71 -9.08 0.65 7.69
N GLU A 72 -9.73 0.85 8.83
CA GLU A 72 -10.85 1.81 8.97
C GLU A 72 -10.38 3.26 8.73
N ASP A 73 -9.17 3.62 9.19
CA ASP A 73 -8.56 4.91 8.89
C ASP A 73 -8.22 5.06 7.41
N LEU A 74 -7.68 4.02 6.77
CA LEU A 74 -7.46 4.02 5.32
C LEU A 74 -8.77 4.20 4.54
N ALA A 75 -9.88 3.66 5.03
CA ALA A 75 -11.19 3.80 4.39
C ALA A 75 -11.76 5.23 4.45
N LYS A 76 -11.22 6.10 5.33
CA LYS A 76 -11.59 7.53 5.39
C LYS A 76 -11.01 8.34 4.22
N VAL A 77 -10.01 7.81 3.51
CA VAL A 77 -9.43 8.48 2.34
C VAL A 77 -10.50 8.58 1.24
N PRO A 78 -10.81 9.79 0.72
CA PRO A 78 -11.80 9.96 -0.34
C PRO A 78 -11.42 9.15 -1.59
N ARG A 79 -12.37 8.38 -2.12
CA ARG A 79 -12.16 7.57 -3.32
C ARG A 79 -11.76 8.41 -4.54
N SER A 80 -12.26 9.64 -4.61
CA SER A 80 -11.96 10.58 -5.71
C SER A 80 -10.46 10.82 -5.85
N TYR A 81 -9.72 10.97 -4.75
CA TYR A 81 -8.28 11.24 -4.79
C TYR A 81 -7.50 10.09 -5.44
N LEU A 82 -7.90 8.85 -5.18
CA LEU A 82 -7.29 7.67 -5.78
C LEU A 82 -7.70 7.51 -7.25
N GLN A 83 -8.97 7.78 -7.57
CA GLN A 83 -9.51 7.69 -8.93
C GLN A 83 -8.88 8.74 -9.86
N GLU A 84 -8.83 10.00 -9.44
CA GLU A 84 -8.21 11.10 -10.18
C GLU A 84 -6.72 10.85 -10.45
N ALA A 85 -6.02 10.20 -9.52
CA ALA A 85 -4.62 9.80 -9.68
C ALA A 85 -4.41 8.50 -10.47
N ASN A 86 -5.48 7.79 -10.86
CA ASN A 86 -5.44 6.44 -11.43
C ASN A 86 -4.62 5.45 -10.57
N VAL A 87 -4.81 5.52 -9.25
CA VAL A 87 -4.13 4.69 -8.25
C VAL A 87 -5.12 3.75 -7.58
N ARG A 88 -4.70 2.51 -7.30
CA ARG A 88 -5.44 1.57 -6.46
C ARG A 88 -4.82 1.51 -5.07
N LEU A 89 -5.65 1.51 -4.03
CA LEU A 89 -5.25 1.15 -2.68
C LEU A 89 -5.61 -0.32 -2.45
N ILE A 90 -4.63 -1.13 -2.04
CA ILE A 90 -4.77 -2.58 -1.86
C ILE A 90 -4.24 -2.95 -0.49
N VAL A 91 -5.05 -3.65 0.31
CA VAL A 91 -4.65 -4.17 1.63
C VAL A 91 -4.47 -5.68 1.55
N ILE A 92 -3.31 -6.17 2.01
CA ILE A 92 -2.99 -7.61 2.07
C ILE A 92 -2.68 -7.96 3.52
N GLY A 93 -3.34 -8.99 4.05
CA GLY A 93 -3.14 -9.46 5.42
C GLY A 93 -3.08 -10.99 5.49
N GLN A 94 -2.39 -11.51 6.49
CA GLN A 94 -2.28 -12.96 6.70
C GLN A 94 -3.53 -13.47 7.43
N SER A 95 -4.55 -13.92 6.71
CA SER A 95 -5.71 -14.61 7.30
C SER A 95 -6.43 -15.45 6.24
N SER A 96 -7.42 -16.24 6.64
CA SER A 96 -8.34 -16.85 5.69
C SER A 96 -9.13 -15.77 4.94
N TYR A 97 -9.38 -16.01 3.64
CA TYR A 97 -10.14 -15.10 2.77
C TYR A 97 -11.56 -14.82 3.26
N HIS A 98 -12.11 -15.70 4.11
CA HIS A 98 -13.41 -15.50 4.76
C HIS A 98 -13.49 -14.21 5.60
N HIS A 99 -12.35 -13.63 5.99
CA HIS A 99 -12.29 -12.41 6.81
C HIS A 99 -12.16 -11.11 5.98
N ILE A 100 -12.28 -11.18 4.66
CA ILE A 100 -12.11 -10.01 3.76
C ILE A 100 -13.44 -9.25 3.52
N LYS A 101 -14.56 -9.71 4.07
CA LYS A 101 -15.90 -9.12 3.85
C LYS A 101 -16.37 -8.24 4.99
#